data_AF-A0A836U715-F1
#
_entry.id   AF-A0A836U715-F1
#
_cell.length_a   1.000
_cell.length_b   1.000
_cell.length_c   1.000
_cell.angle_alpha   90.00
_cell.angle_beta   90.00
_cell.angle_gamma   90.00
#
_symmetry.space_group_name_H-M   'P 1'
#
loop_
_entity.id
_entity.type
_entity.pdbx_description
1 polymer ?
#
loop_
_entity_poly.entity_id
_entity_poly.type
_entity_poly.pdbx_seq_one_letter_code
_entity_poly.pdbx_strand_id
1 'polypeptide(L)'
;MPAEFSRYDDGDQDLKPSRFDAFFNTVQVHRGQAYWVRHEGEFNRYFGAFELVLQSSSGIDFGSSRSQSSLRIRNATSAELTVTLTLEPSEAAPAGETAITGEVPLLLRGTLNPSDLTYGSENFASARQVTLKPRGERGSEIEVILGVNRSVLTGNPNDLYAGILRLTDALGYSQVDLPVTAHPSSSSGLWVGSAVVNQVRHALKTYEKDEEGNVVQDSNGRYVVTSTKTDLGSVARPFNLRLIVHKGNTATNLLQRVYYGLNTAQAEVVAIKESFLDATQLASARRISSSHFPFSEVNAGWSLGGAFAQGGSVTATVVLGFTDHGSNPFLHGFHPDHDNLNATFTGAVDQGTESYTVQRAITLSFSDPGTDFASLVSGGNQMIGEYGETITFKGLGVESFEIDTAGGFALRRISHIDTLTTQ
;
A
#
# COMPACT_ATOMS: atom_id res chain seq x y z
N MET A 1 -13.67 -52.79 -20.48
CA MET A 1 -13.28 -53.16 -21.86
C MET A 1 -11.76 -53.20 -21.91
N PRO A 2 -11.09 -53.94 -22.81
CA PRO A 2 -9.62 -53.96 -22.83
C PRO A 2 -9.07 -52.59 -23.25
N ALA A 3 -7.96 -52.16 -22.63
CA ALA A 3 -7.23 -50.98 -23.06
C ALA A 3 -6.56 -51.26 -24.43
N GLU A 4 -6.66 -50.31 -25.35
CA GLU A 4 -5.99 -50.34 -26.65
C GLU A 4 -4.63 -49.67 -26.54
N PHE A 5 -3.57 -50.37 -26.95
CA PHE A 5 -2.21 -49.84 -26.93
C PHE A 5 -1.68 -49.64 -28.35
N SER A 6 -1.06 -48.48 -28.58
CA SER A 6 -0.48 -48.08 -29.86
C SER A 6 0.91 -47.51 -29.65
N ARG A 7 1.82 -47.72 -30.62
CA ARG A 7 3.13 -47.07 -30.64
C ARG A 7 3.41 -46.40 -31.98
N TYR A 8 4.27 -45.39 -31.93
CA TYR A 8 4.90 -44.74 -33.06
C TYR A 8 6.39 -44.96 -32.97
N ASP A 9 6.99 -45.37 -34.08
CA ASP A 9 8.44 -45.55 -34.19
C ASP A 9 9.04 -44.30 -34.83
N ASP A 10 10.16 -43.82 -34.28
CA ASP A 10 10.92 -42.71 -34.87
C ASP A 10 11.33 -43.08 -36.31
N GLY A 11 11.03 -42.19 -37.26
CA GLY A 11 11.30 -42.38 -38.68
C GLY A 11 10.11 -42.77 -39.56
N ASP A 12 8.93 -43.03 -38.99
CA ASP A 12 7.72 -43.28 -39.79
C ASP A 12 7.10 -41.93 -40.25
N GLN A 13 7.35 -41.55 -41.51
CA GLN A 13 6.83 -40.30 -42.09
C GLN A 13 5.31 -40.28 -42.23
N ASP A 14 4.65 -41.43 -42.08
CA ASP A 14 3.22 -41.57 -42.30
C ASP A 14 2.37 -41.38 -41.03
N LEU A 15 2.98 -41.17 -39.85
CA LEU A 15 2.28 -41.02 -38.56
C LEU A 15 1.19 -42.09 -38.35
N LYS A 16 1.43 -43.34 -38.75
CA LYS A 16 0.47 -44.43 -38.55
C LYS A 16 0.82 -45.19 -37.28
N PRO A 17 -0.05 -45.16 -36.24
CA PRO A 17 0.18 -45.91 -35.03
C PRO A 17 0.14 -47.41 -35.32
N SER A 18 1.14 -48.17 -34.87
CA SER A 18 1.04 -49.62 -34.83
C SER A 18 0.39 -50.04 -33.51
N ARG A 19 -0.75 -50.75 -33.59
CA ARG A 19 -1.33 -51.39 -32.41
C ARG A 19 -0.44 -52.53 -31.96
N PHE A 20 -0.30 -52.69 -30.65
CA PHE A 20 0.39 -53.83 -30.06
C PHE A 20 -0.41 -54.41 -28.90
N ASP A 21 -0.32 -55.72 -28.73
CA ASP A 21 -0.84 -56.39 -27.55
C ASP A 21 0.25 -56.40 -26.48
N ALA A 22 -0.06 -55.89 -25.29
CA ALA A 22 0.83 -56.02 -24.14
C ALA A 22 0.88 -57.49 -23.70
N PHE A 23 1.84 -58.26 -24.22
CA PHE A 23 2.07 -59.64 -23.81
C PHE A 23 2.32 -59.68 -22.29
N PHE A 24 1.49 -60.41 -21.54
CA PHE A 24 1.52 -60.48 -20.06
C PHE A 24 1.38 -59.13 -19.32
N ASN A 25 0.64 -58.16 -19.86
CA ASN A 25 0.45 -56.82 -19.27
C ASN A 25 1.75 -55.99 -19.14
N THR A 26 2.81 -56.34 -19.85
CA THR A 26 4.07 -55.60 -19.83
C THR A 26 4.57 -55.34 -21.24
N VAL A 27 5.05 -54.12 -21.49
CA VAL A 27 5.76 -53.77 -22.73
C VAL A 27 7.06 -53.07 -22.36
N GLN A 28 8.14 -53.46 -23.02
CA GLN A 28 9.42 -52.76 -22.88
C GLN A 28 9.37 -51.45 -23.67
N VAL A 29 9.67 -50.35 -23.01
CA VAL A 29 9.65 -49.00 -23.59
C VAL A 29 11.05 -48.70 -24.15
N HIS A 30 11.14 -48.27 -25.41
CA HIS A 30 12.41 -47.87 -26.03
C HIS A 30 12.49 -46.35 -26.25
N ARG A 31 13.70 -45.81 -26.14
CA ARG A 31 13.98 -44.40 -26.46
C ARG A 31 13.72 -44.14 -27.94
N GLY A 32 13.00 -43.06 -28.25
CA GLY A 32 12.58 -42.71 -29.62
C GLY A 32 11.19 -43.21 -29.99
N GLN A 33 10.52 -44.00 -29.15
CA GLN A 33 9.15 -44.44 -29.41
C GLN A 33 8.14 -43.63 -28.58
N ALA A 34 7.01 -43.28 -29.21
CA ALA A 34 5.87 -42.68 -28.50
C ALA A 34 4.75 -43.72 -28.34
N TYR A 35 4.22 -43.84 -27.13
CA TYR A 35 3.20 -44.84 -26.78
C TYR A 35 1.89 -44.16 -26.39
N TRP A 36 0.78 -44.72 -26.84
CA TRP A 36 -0.58 -44.25 -26.55
C TRP A 36 -1.40 -45.40 -25.98
N VAL A 37 -2.17 -45.09 -24.95
CA VAL A 37 -3.13 -46.02 -24.33
C VAL A 37 -4.50 -45.39 -24.38
N ARG A 38 -5.47 -46.06 -25.00
CA ARG A 38 -6.87 -45.65 -25.04
C ARG A 38 -7.70 -46.66 -24.26
N HIS A 39 -8.47 -46.18 -23.29
CA HIS A 39 -9.44 -47.00 -22.57
C HIS A 39 -10.81 -46.35 -22.68
N GLU A 40 -11.79 -47.06 -23.25
CA GLU A 40 -13.13 -46.51 -23.41
C GLU A 40 -13.92 -46.57 -22.09
N GLY A 41 -14.45 -45.42 -21.66
CA GLY A 41 -15.34 -45.31 -20.50
C GLY A 41 -14.69 -44.82 -19.20
N GLU A 42 -13.37 -44.77 -19.12
CA GLU A 42 -12.65 -44.16 -17.99
C GLU A 42 -11.67 -43.11 -18.48
N PHE A 43 -11.99 -41.84 -18.20
CA PHE A 43 -11.04 -40.75 -18.38
C PHE A 43 -10.08 -40.77 -17.20
N ASN A 44 -8.80 -41.08 -17.44
CA ASN A 44 -7.81 -40.93 -16.39
C ASN A 44 -7.70 -39.45 -16.02
N ARG A 45 -7.94 -39.13 -14.74
CA ARG A 45 -7.88 -37.75 -14.25
C ARG A 45 -6.48 -37.32 -13.83
N TYR A 46 -5.53 -38.23 -13.62
CA TYR A 46 -4.15 -37.84 -13.29
C TYR A 46 -3.15 -39.02 -13.29
N PHE A 47 -1.90 -38.79 -13.69
CA PHE A 47 -0.82 -39.80 -13.73
C PHE A 47 0.35 -39.54 -12.76
N GLY A 48 0.26 -38.55 -11.87
CA GLY A 48 1.36 -38.19 -10.96
C GLY A 48 1.12 -38.54 -9.49
N ALA A 49 2.15 -38.33 -8.66
CA ALA A 49 2.10 -38.61 -7.23
C ALA A 49 1.23 -37.59 -6.45
N PHE A 50 1.07 -36.36 -6.96
CA PHE A 50 0.25 -35.31 -6.35
C PHE A 50 -0.55 -34.49 -7.36
N GLU A 51 -1.77 -34.08 -7.03
CA GLU A 51 -2.59 -33.18 -7.84
C GLU A 51 -2.46 -31.73 -7.35
N LEU A 52 -2.47 -30.78 -8.29
CA LEU A 52 -2.52 -29.35 -8.03
C LEU A 52 -3.88 -28.78 -8.41
N VAL A 53 -4.50 -28.06 -7.49
CA VAL A 53 -5.69 -27.25 -7.74
C VAL A 53 -5.30 -25.79 -7.66
N LEU A 54 -5.33 -25.12 -8.81
CA LEU A 54 -4.96 -23.71 -8.97
C LEU A 54 -6.21 -22.83 -8.96
N GLN A 55 -6.07 -21.59 -8.51
CA GLN A 55 -7.11 -20.56 -8.68
C GLN A 55 -7.23 -20.08 -10.14
N SER A 56 -6.14 -20.13 -10.91
CA SER A 56 -6.09 -19.79 -12.33
C SER A 56 -5.36 -20.88 -13.11
N SER A 57 -5.83 -21.21 -14.30
CA SER A 57 -5.18 -22.17 -15.20
C SER A 57 -3.90 -21.62 -15.83
N SER A 58 -3.69 -20.31 -15.83
CA SER A 58 -2.52 -19.65 -16.44
C SER A 58 -1.31 -19.51 -15.52
N GLY A 59 -1.41 -19.96 -14.26
CA GLY A 59 -0.38 -19.79 -13.22
C GLY A 59 -0.72 -18.70 -12.21
N ILE A 60 0.31 -18.11 -11.59
CA ILE A 60 0.17 -17.19 -10.47
C ILE A 60 0.57 -15.77 -10.91
N ASP A 61 -0.43 -14.96 -11.25
CA ASP A 61 -0.23 -13.55 -11.54
C ASP A 61 -0.69 -12.67 -10.37
N PHE A 62 0.24 -11.91 -9.80
CA PHE A 62 -0.03 -10.93 -8.74
C PHE A 62 -0.32 -9.53 -9.29
N GLY A 63 -0.02 -9.25 -10.56
CA GLY A 63 -0.12 -7.92 -11.13
C GLY A 63 0.50 -6.83 -10.25
N SER A 64 -0.05 -5.62 -10.30
CA SER A 64 0.38 -4.49 -9.49
C SER A 64 -0.34 -4.36 -8.14
N SER A 65 -1.39 -5.14 -7.88
CA SER A 65 -2.24 -4.95 -6.68
C SER A 65 -2.70 -6.22 -5.96
N ARG A 66 -2.65 -7.41 -6.58
CA ARG A 66 -3.04 -8.64 -5.89
C ARG A 66 -1.99 -8.98 -4.83
N SER A 67 -2.46 -9.18 -3.62
CA SER A 67 -1.64 -9.42 -2.43
C SER A 67 -1.31 -10.90 -2.24
N GLN A 68 -2.28 -11.79 -2.46
CA GLN A 68 -2.11 -13.23 -2.24
C GLN A 68 -2.74 -14.08 -3.35
N SER A 69 -2.21 -15.29 -3.49
CA SER A 69 -2.74 -16.36 -4.33
C SER A 69 -2.69 -17.67 -3.54
N SER A 70 -3.67 -18.54 -3.73
CA SER A 70 -3.68 -19.85 -3.09
C SER A 70 -3.64 -20.97 -4.12
N LEU A 71 -2.95 -22.05 -3.77
CA LEU A 71 -3.00 -23.32 -4.49
C LEU A 71 -3.21 -24.45 -3.49
N ARG A 72 -3.81 -25.55 -3.95
CA ARG A 72 -3.94 -26.75 -3.12
C ARG A 72 -3.14 -27.89 -3.70
N ILE A 73 -2.45 -28.59 -2.82
CA ILE A 73 -1.65 -29.77 -3.17
C ILE A 73 -2.35 -30.97 -2.54
N ARG A 74 -2.67 -31.98 -3.34
CA ARG A 74 -3.33 -33.22 -2.92
C ARG A 74 -2.44 -34.42 -3.17
N ASN A 75 -2.27 -35.28 -2.18
CA ASN A 75 -1.58 -36.54 -2.35
C ASN A 75 -2.50 -37.55 -3.07
N ALA A 76 -2.01 -38.10 -4.18
CA ALA A 76 -2.72 -39.12 -4.93
C ALA A 76 -2.30 -40.55 -4.52
N THR A 77 -1.24 -40.70 -3.74
CA THR A 77 -0.67 -41.98 -3.32
C THR A 77 -1.27 -42.50 -2.01
N SER A 78 -1.16 -43.80 -1.75
CA SER A 78 -1.55 -44.43 -0.48
C SER A 78 -0.48 -44.34 0.61
N ALA A 79 0.63 -43.62 0.36
CA ALA A 79 1.72 -43.42 1.31
C ALA A 79 1.88 -41.93 1.63
N GLU A 80 2.68 -41.60 2.64
CA GLU A 80 3.07 -40.21 2.88
C GLU A 80 3.93 -39.70 1.71
N LEU A 81 3.63 -38.49 1.24
CA LEU A 81 4.32 -37.87 0.11
C LEU A 81 4.88 -36.52 0.51
N THR A 82 6.17 -36.32 0.32
CA THR A 82 6.79 -35.00 0.45
C THR A 82 6.87 -34.33 -0.91
N VAL A 83 6.35 -33.12 -1.01
CA VAL A 83 6.44 -32.24 -2.18
C VAL A 83 7.38 -31.09 -1.85
N THR A 84 8.37 -30.87 -2.71
CA THR A 84 9.35 -29.79 -2.60
C THR A 84 8.98 -28.67 -3.56
N LEU A 85 8.84 -27.45 -3.04
CA LEU A 85 8.56 -26.22 -3.76
C LEU A 85 9.85 -25.40 -3.83
N THR A 86 10.29 -25.07 -5.03
CA THR A 86 11.46 -24.22 -5.28
C THR A 86 11.04 -23.08 -6.19
N LEU A 87 11.48 -21.86 -5.88
CA LEU A 87 11.37 -20.75 -6.82
C LEU A 87 12.63 -20.72 -7.66
N GLU A 88 12.45 -20.78 -8.98
CA GLU A 88 13.53 -20.67 -9.95
C GLU A 88 13.38 -19.34 -10.71
N PRO A 89 14.48 -18.66 -11.05
CA PRO A 89 14.42 -17.46 -11.88
C PRO A 89 13.87 -17.80 -13.26
N SER A 90 13.06 -16.89 -13.81
CA SER A 90 12.60 -17.02 -15.20
C SER A 90 13.79 -16.87 -16.17
N GLU A 91 13.73 -17.58 -17.29
CA GLU A 91 14.62 -17.31 -18.43
C GLU A 91 14.40 -15.90 -18.98
N ALA A 92 15.40 -15.37 -19.68
CA ALA A 92 15.31 -14.05 -20.29
C ALA A 92 14.16 -13.98 -21.31
N ALA A 93 13.45 -12.85 -21.31
CA ALA A 93 12.37 -12.61 -22.26
C ALA A 93 12.91 -12.66 -23.72
N PRO A 94 12.18 -13.31 -24.66
CA PRO A 94 12.54 -13.29 -26.07
C PRO A 94 12.65 -11.86 -26.64
N ALA A 95 13.42 -11.70 -27.72
CA ALA A 95 13.59 -10.39 -28.36
C ALA A 95 12.23 -9.82 -28.82
N GLY A 96 11.91 -8.60 -28.37
CA GLY A 96 10.63 -7.92 -28.66
C GLY A 96 9.59 -8.02 -27.55
N GLU A 97 9.81 -8.87 -26.55
CA GLU A 97 8.94 -9.00 -25.38
C GLU A 97 9.39 -8.10 -24.21
N THR A 98 8.53 -7.93 -23.22
CA THR A 98 8.84 -7.16 -22.01
C THR A 98 9.99 -7.80 -21.24
N ALA A 99 11.07 -7.06 -21.06
CA ALA A 99 12.24 -7.55 -20.33
C ALA A 99 11.91 -7.85 -18.86
N ILE A 100 12.44 -8.96 -18.35
CA ILE A 100 12.31 -9.34 -16.94
C ILE A 100 13.36 -8.56 -16.15
N THR A 101 12.88 -7.78 -15.18
CA THR A 101 13.71 -6.94 -14.30
C THR A 101 14.38 -7.74 -13.20
N GLY A 102 13.71 -8.78 -12.70
CA GLY A 102 14.24 -9.64 -11.65
C GLY A 102 13.32 -10.79 -11.27
N GLU A 103 13.79 -11.60 -10.34
CA GLU A 103 13.03 -12.70 -9.74
C GLU A 103 11.96 -12.17 -8.78
N VAL A 104 10.76 -12.77 -8.79
CA VAL A 104 9.67 -12.36 -7.90
C VAL A 104 10.07 -12.63 -6.44
N PRO A 105 9.99 -11.63 -5.53
CA PRO A 105 10.26 -11.84 -4.11
C PRO A 105 9.05 -12.55 -3.45
N LEU A 106 8.89 -13.83 -3.76
CA LEU A 106 7.76 -14.66 -3.34
C LEU A 106 7.89 -15.02 -1.84
N LEU A 107 6.76 -15.00 -1.16
CA LEU A 107 6.59 -15.38 0.24
C LEU A 107 5.60 -16.53 0.35
N LEU A 108 5.94 -17.50 1.19
CA LEU A 108 5.04 -18.50 1.71
C LEU A 108 4.48 -18.03 3.05
N ARG A 109 3.16 -18.07 3.20
CA ARG A 109 2.51 -17.76 4.49
C ARG A 109 2.79 -18.90 5.49
N GLY A 110 3.31 -18.53 6.66
CA GLY A 110 3.56 -19.43 7.77
C GLY A 110 2.29 -19.77 8.57
N THR A 111 2.49 -20.33 9.76
CA THR A 111 1.40 -20.65 10.70
C THR A 111 0.84 -19.41 11.38
N LEU A 112 -0.44 -19.48 11.78
CA LEU A 112 -1.07 -18.45 12.61
C LEU A 112 -0.37 -18.35 13.97
N ASN A 113 0.04 -17.15 14.35
CA ASN A 113 0.50 -16.85 15.69
C ASN A 113 -0.73 -16.68 16.61
N PRO A 114 -0.91 -17.54 17.63
CA PRO A 114 -2.09 -17.47 18.49
C PRO A 114 -2.10 -16.25 19.43
N SER A 115 -0.97 -15.56 19.59
CA SER A 115 -0.83 -14.41 20.49
C SER A 115 -1.43 -13.13 19.91
N ASP A 116 -1.18 -12.89 18.62
CA ASP A 116 -1.52 -11.63 17.93
C ASP A 116 -2.42 -11.85 16.71
N LEU A 117 -2.76 -13.11 16.40
CA LEU A 117 -3.59 -13.52 15.26
C LEU A 117 -3.01 -13.13 13.89
N THR A 118 -1.69 -12.90 13.81
CA THR A 118 -0.97 -12.63 12.56
C THR A 118 -0.34 -13.90 11.99
N TYR A 119 0.12 -13.83 10.73
CA TYR A 119 0.83 -14.94 10.09
C TYR A 119 2.28 -14.53 9.85
N GLY A 120 3.23 -15.41 10.19
CA GLY A 120 4.61 -15.26 9.74
C GLY A 120 4.74 -15.45 8.22
N SER A 121 5.92 -15.17 7.68
CA SER A 121 6.24 -15.40 6.26
C SER A 121 7.62 -15.99 6.09
N GLU A 122 7.78 -16.87 5.11
CA GLU A 122 9.08 -17.41 4.69
C GLU A 122 9.32 -17.08 3.22
N ASN A 123 10.55 -16.69 2.86
CA ASN A 123 10.92 -16.47 1.45
C ASN A 123 11.33 -17.79 0.76
N PHE A 124 11.54 -17.76 -0.55
CA PHE A 124 12.02 -18.94 -1.31
C PHE A 124 13.54 -18.94 -1.55
N ALA A 125 14.34 -18.36 -0.64
CA ALA A 125 15.81 -18.43 -0.73
C ALA A 125 16.35 -19.88 -0.61
N SER A 126 15.53 -20.79 -0.10
CA SER A 126 15.75 -22.24 -0.08
C SER A 126 14.45 -22.95 -0.41
N ALA A 127 14.55 -24.18 -0.90
CA ALA A 127 13.39 -25.02 -1.18
C ALA A 127 12.51 -25.22 0.07
N ARG A 128 11.19 -25.23 -0.13
CA ARG A 128 10.18 -25.41 0.91
C ARG A 128 9.55 -26.78 0.76
N GLN A 129 9.39 -27.51 1.86
CA GLN A 129 8.83 -28.86 1.83
C GLN A 129 7.46 -28.91 2.49
N VAL A 130 6.58 -29.67 1.87
CA VAL A 130 5.25 -29.99 2.39
C VAL A 130 5.11 -31.50 2.42
N THR A 131 4.81 -32.04 3.60
CA THR A 131 4.53 -33.46 3.76
C THR A 131 3.03 -33.69 3.85
N LEU A 132 2.50 -34.48 2.91
CA LEU A 132 1.09 -34.82 2.79
C LEU A 132 0.85 -36.24 3.30
N LYS A 133 -0.21 -36.42 4.09
CA LYS A 133 -0.64 -37.74 4.55
C LYS A 133 -1.18 -38.61 3.40
N PRO A 134 -1.24 -39.94 3.56
CA PRO A 134 -1.84 -40.84 2.58
C PRO A 134 -3.20 -40.37 2.07
N ARG A 135 -3.49 -40.62 0.79
CA ARG A 135 -4.76 -40.25 0.15
C ARG A 135 -5.96 -40.75 0.97
N GLY A 136 -6.87 -39.82 1.27
CA GLY A 136 -8.09 -40.10 2.04
C GLY A 136 -7.97 -39.84 3.54
N GLU A 137 -6.78 -39.52 4.03
CA GLU A 137 -6.56 -39.13 5.43
C GLU A 137 -6.60 -37.61 5.62
N ARG A 138 -6.84 -37.16 6.85
CA ARG A 138 -6.75 -35.75 7.20
C ARG A 138 -5.30 -35.28 7.03
N GLY A 139 -5.10 -34.28 6.16
CA GLY A 139 -3.76 -33.79 5.78
C GLY A 139 -3.24 -34.39 4.49
N SER A 140 -4.04 -35.17 3.75
CA SER A 140 -3.73 -35.56 2.37
C SER A 140 -3.90 -34.41 1.37
N GLU A 141 -4.52 -33.31 1.79
CA GLU A 141 -4.67 -32.06 1.05
C GLU A 141 -4.25 -30.90 1.95
N ILE A 142 -3.43 -30.00 1.43
CA ILE A 142 -3.09 -28.75 2.12
C ILE A 142 -3.26 -27.54 1.18
N GLU A 143 -3.58 -26.40 1.77
CA GLU A 143 -3.61 -25.12 1.08
C GLU A 143 -2.29 -24.39 1.32
N VAL A 144 -1.63 -24.02 0.22
CA VAL A 144 -0.44 -23.19 0.20
C VAL A 144 -0.88 -21.79 -0.17
N ILE A 145 -0.57 -20.81 0.68
CA ILE A 145 -0.87 -19.39 0.43
C ILE A 145 0.42 -18.66 0.16
N LEU A 146 0.48 -18.04 -1.01
CA LEU A 146 1.62 -17.33 -1.54
C LEU A 146 1.31 -15.84 -1.63
N GLY A 147 2.31 -15.01 -1.42
CA GLY A 147 2.22 -13.57 -1.58
C GLY A 147 3.52 -13.00 -2.11
N VAL A 148 3.49 -11.79 -2.66
CA VAL A 148 4.70 -11.10 -3.10
C VAL A 148 5.12 -10.13 -2.01
N ASN A 149 6.39 -10.13 -1.64
CA ASN A 149 6.92 -9.14 -0.73
C ASN A 149 7.00 -7.77 -1.42
N ARG A 150 5.96 -6.95 -1.23
CA ARG A 150 5.84 -5.64 -1.86
C ARG A 150 6.77 -4.61 -1.25
N SER A 151 7.27 -4.84 -0.04
CA SER A 151 8.24 -3.93 0.60
C SER A 151 9.59 -3.88 -0.11
N VAL A 152 9.98 -4.97 -0.79
CA VAL A 152 11.25 -5.09 -1.52
C VAL A 152 11.06 -5.13 -3.04
N LEU A 153 9.82 -5.16 -3.53
CA LEU A 153 9.49 -5.12 -4.95
C LEU A 153 9.58 -3.68 -5.47
N THR A 154 10.81 -3.21 -5.69
CA THR A 154 11.11 -1.86 -6.16
C THR A 154 11.10 -1.77 -7.69
N GLY A 155 10.94 -0.57 -8.24
CA GLY A 155 10.98 -0.31 -9.68
C GLY A 155 9.79 0.51 -10.16
N ASN A 156 9.65 0.61 -11.47
CA ASN A 156 8.54 1.31 -12.11
C ASN A 156 7.31 0.38 -12.22
N PRO A 157 6.08 0.93 -12.27
CA PRO A 157 4.84 0.14 -12.33
C PRO A 157 4.70 -0.82 -13.52
N ASN A 158 5.56 -0.70 -14.55
CA ASN A 158 5.57 -1.56 -15.73
C ASN A 158 6.74 -2.56 -15.75
N ASP A 159 7.64 -2.49 -14.77
CA ASP A 159 8.74 -3.44 -14.64
C ASP A 159 8.15 -4.84 -14.37
N LEU A 160 8.64 -5.85 -15.07
CA LEU A 160 8.16 -7.22 -14.94
C LEU A 160 9.09 -8.03 -14.06
N TYR A 161 8.58 -8.54 -12.95
CA TYR A 161 9.24 -9.58 -12.16
C TYR A 161 8.62 -10.92 -12.48
N ALA A 162 9.46 -11.92 -12.76
CA ALA A 162 9.01 -13.24 -13.18
C ALA A 162 9.86 -14.36 -12.58
N GLY A 163 9.23 -15.50 -12.32
CA GLY A 163 9.87 -16.72 -11.83
C GLY A 163 9.02 -17.95 -12.12
N ILE A 164 9.57 -19.12 -11.85
CA ILE A 164 8.88 -20.41 -11.99
C ILE A 164 8.84 -21.05 -10.61
N LEU A 165 7.64 -21.22 -10.06
CA LEU A 165 7.44 -22.05 -8.87
C LEU A 165 7.37 -23.51 -9.30
N ARG A 166 8.45 -24.24 -9.05
CA ARG A 166 8.60 -25.66 -9.36
C ARG A 166 8.20 -26.51 -8.17
N LEU A 167 7.31 -27.47 -8.40
CA LEU A 167 6.91 -28.48 -7.43
C LEU A 167 7.40 -29.85 -7.89
N THR A 168 8.13 -30.55 -7.04
CA THR A 168 8.63 -31.91 -7.30
C THR A 168 8.25 -32.84 -6.17
N ASP A 169 7.93 -34.09 -6.47
CA ASP A 169 7.65 -35.10 -5.45
C ASP A 169 8.90 -35.89 -5.05
N ALA A 170 8.93 -36.39 -3.82
CA ALA A 170 10.08 -37.13 -3.29
C ALA A 170 10.33 -38.49 -3.96
N LEU A 171 9.39 -39.02 -4.75
CA LEU A 171 9.58 -40.25 -5.53
C LEU A 171 10.21 -39.98 -6.90
N GLY A 172 10.27 -38.71 -7.32
CA GLY A 172 10.88 -38.27 -8.58
C GLY A 172 10.03 -38.55 -9.82
N TYR A 173 8.70 -38.71 -9.68
CA TYR A 173 7.80 -39.06 -10.78
C TYR A 173 7.03 -37.87 -11.36
N SER A 174 6.94 -36.76 -10.65
CA SER A 174 6.07 -35.63 -10.94
C SER A 174 6.81 -34.32 -10.70
N GLN A 175 6.85 -33.50 -11.73
CA GLN A 175 7.28 -32.11 -11.68
C GLN A 175 6.16 -31.25 -12.26
N VAL A 176 5.82 -30.17 -11.57
CA VAL A 176 4.89 -29.15 -12.08
C VAL A 176 5.54 -27.78 -11.94
N ASP A 177 5.63 -27.07 -13.06
CA ASP A 177 6.22 -25.74 -13.13
C ASP A 177 5.10 -24.72 -13.31
N LEU A 178 4.97 -23.79 -12.37
CA LEU A 178 3.96 -22.74 -12.37
C LEU A 178 4.62 -21.39 -12.64
N PRO A 179 4.23 -20.65 -13.69
CA PRO A 179 4.75 -19.30 -13.88
C PRO A 179 4.21 -18.39 -12.77
N VAL A 180 5.10 -17.52 -12.26
CA VAL A 180 4.79 -16.51 -11.25
C VAL A 180 5.21 -15.14 -11.77
N THR A 181 4.29 -14.18 -11.77
CA THR A 181 4.56 -12.81 -12.23
C THR A 181 4.08 -11.77 -11.23
N ALA A 182 4.81 -10.65 -11.17
CA ALA A 182 4.44 -9.49 -10.37
C ALA A 182 4.94 -8.19 -11.01
N HIS A 183 4.23 -7.10 -10.74
CA HIS A 183 4.65 -5.75 -11.09
C HIS A 183 4.79 -4.90 -9.82
N PRO A 184 5.78 -4.00 -9.73
CA PRO A 184 5.85 -3.01 -8.66
C PRO A 184 4.53 -2.24 -8.55
N SER A 185 4.08 -2.00 -7.31
CA SER A 185 2.88 -1.19 -7.06
C SER A 185 3.19 0.28 -7.30
N SER A 186 2.27 1.00 -7.96
CA SER A 186 2.32 2.47 -8.01
C SER A 186 1.66 3.06 -6.76
N SER A 187 2.24 4.08 -6.14
CA SER A 187 1.60 4.86 -5.08
C SER A 187 0.78 6.05 -5.61
N SER A 188 0.72 6.25 -6.93
CA SER A 188 0.03 7.40 -7.54
C SER A 188 -1.49 7.37 -7.30
N GLY A 189 -2.17 8.49 -7.21
CA GLY A 189 -3.62 8.56 -7.06
C GLY A 189 -4.08 9.27 -5.80
N LEU A 190 -5.36 9.09 -5.48
CA LEU A 190 -6.03 9.82 -4.42
C LEU A 190 -6.03 9.02 -3.12
N TRP A 191 -5.49 9.63 -2.08
CA TRP A 191 -5.36 9.11 -0.73
C TRP A 191 -6.19 9.93 0.24
N VAL A 192 -7.05 9.27 1.00
CA VAL A 192 -7.92 9.93 1.97
C VAL A 192 -7.84 9.18 3.29
N GLY A 193 -7.81 9.95 4.37
CA GLY A 193 -7.81 9.38 5.71
C GLY A 193 -7.81 10.46 6.77
N SER A 194 -7.22 10.16 7.92
CA SER A 194 -7.19 11.10 9.05
C SER A 194 -5.91 11.01 9.85
N ALA A 195 -5.48 12.16 10.38
CA ALA A 195 -4.59 12.25 11.53
C ALA A 195 -5.43 12.38 12.81
N VAL A 196 -5.02 11.66 13.85
CA VAL A 196 -5.63 11.69 15.18
C VAL A 196 -4.67 12.42 16.09
N VAL A 197 -4.85 13.73 16.24
CA VAL A 197 -4.01 14.55 17.11
C VAL A 197 -4.35 14.24 18.55
N ASN A 198 -3.42 13.61 19.26
CA ASN A 198 -3.60 13.17 20.64
C ASN A 198 -2.53 13.74 21.58
N GLN A 199 -1.62 14.56 21.06
CA GLN A 199 -0.57 15.22 21.81
C GLN A 199 -0.44 16.70 21.44
N VAL A 200 -0.18 17.53 22.45
CA VAL A 200 0.09 18.97 22.31
C VAL A 200 1.27 19.34 23.21
N ARG A 201 2.13 20.24 22.75
CA ARG A 201 3.26 20.76 23.51
C ARG A 201 2.79 21.46 24.78
N HIS A 202 3.46 21.17 25.89
CA HIS A 202 3.30 21.94 27.11
C HIS A 202 3.84 23.36 26.97
N ALA A 203 3.18 24.31 27.62
CA ALA A 203 3.65 25.68 27.82
C ALA A 203 3.66 26.02 29.32
N LEU A 204 4.09 25.05 30.14
CA LEU A 204 4.04 25.16 31.61
C LEU A 204 5.34 25.80 32.11
N LYS A 205 5.23 27.02 32.64
CA LYS A 205 6.34 27.76 33.24
C LYS A 205 6.48 27.39 34.71
N THR A 206 7.72 27.17 35.13
CA THR A 206 8.09 27.08 36.55
C THR A 206 8.69 28.42 36.96
N TYR A 207 8.25 28.95 38.08
CA TYR A 207 8.69 30.25 38.60
C TYR A 207 9.67 30.06 39.75
N GLU A 208 10.62 30.98 39.86
CA GLU A 208 11.50 31.08 41.02
C GLU A 208 10.68 31.44 42.26
N LYS A 209 11.04 30.85 43.40
CA LYS A 209 10.39 31.10 44.69
C LYS A 209 11.41 31.54 45.73
N ASP A 210 11.03 32.48 46.59
CA ASP A 210 11.80 32.89 47.75
C ASP A 210 11.75 31.84 48.87
N GLU A 211 12.44 32.10 49.99
CA GLU A 211 12.50 31.20 51.16
C GLU A 211 11.11 30.99 51.81
N GLU A 212 10.20 31.95 51.64
CA GLU A 212 8.82 31.92 52.07
C GLU A 212 7.86 31.23 51.08
N GLY A 213 8.35 30.84 49.89
CA GLY A 213 7.60 30.14 48.85
C GLY A 213 6.79 31.04 47.90
N ASN A 214 6.94 32.36 47.97
CA ASN A 214 6.33 33.32 47.06
C ASN A 214 7.11 33.41 45.76
N VAL A 215 6.42 33.71 44.67
CA VAL A 215 7.05 33.84 43.34
C VAL A 215 7.85 35.14 43.24
N VAL A 216 9.12 35.03 42.84
CA VAL A 216 10.04 36.16 42.71
C VAL A 216 9.71 36.97 41.45
N GLN A 217 9.78 38.31 41.57
CA GLN A 217 9.66 39.24 40.45
C GLN A 217 11.01 39.93 40.17
N ASP A 218 11.28 40.19 38.89
CA ASP A 218 12.42 40.99 38.45
C ASP A 218 12.21 42.50 38.72
N SER A 219 13.22 43.30 38.40
CA SER A 219 13.18 44.76 38.57
C SER A 219 12.09 45.47 37.76
N ASN A 220 11.46 44.78 36.83
CA ASN A 220 10.37 45.27 35.98
C ASN A 220 9.01 44.69 36.40
N GLY A 221 8.93 43.99 37.54
CA GLY A 221 7.71 43.37 38.06
C GLY A 221 7.28 42.10 37.32
N ARG A 222 8.14 41.50 36.50
CA ARG A 222 7.85 40.23 35.80
C ARG A 222 8.30 39.06 36.64
N TYR A 223 7.48 38.02 36.74
CA TYR A 223 7.87 36.79 37.44
C TYR A 223 9.08 36.14 36.79
N VAL A 224 10.06 35.76 37.60
CA VAL A 224 11.27 35.08 37.13
C VAL A 224 10.93 33.62 36.80
N VAL A 225 11.15 33.21 35.55
CA VAL A 225 10.87 31.86 35.05
C VAL A 225 12.15 31.03 35.09
N THR A 226 12.17 29.94 35.86
CA THR A 226 13.35 29.06 35.99
C THR A 226 13.41 28.01 34.88
N SER A 227 12.26 27.51 34.43
CA SER A 227 12.17 26.57 33.32
C SER A 227 10.81 26.62 32.66
N THR A 228 10.75 26.21 31.40
CA THR A 228 9.48 25.96 30.70
C THR A 228 9.49 24.52 30.22
N LYS A 229 8.47 23.76 30.60
CA LYS A 229 8.25 22.40 30.11
C LYS A 229 7.65 22.49 28.71
N THR A 230 8.32 21.90 27.71
CA THR A 230 8.01 22.01 26.28
C THR A 230 7.88 20.66 25.56
N ASP A 231 7.88 19.55 26.29
CA ASP A 231 7.58 18.22 25.75
C ASP A 231 6.10 18.11 25.33
N LEU A 232 5.82 17.11 24.50
CA LEU A 232 4.47 16.76 24.08
C LEU A 232 3.74 16.01 25.21
N GLY A 233 2.55 16.49 25.57
CA GLY A 233 1.66 15.85 26.54
C GLY A 233 0.40 15.31 25.88
N SER A 234 -0.13 14.20 26.39
CA SER A 234 -1.39 13.63 25.92
C SER A 234 -2.58 14.53 26.25
N VAL A 235 -3.54 14.60 25.34
CA VAL A 235 -4.81 15.30 25.56
C VAL A 235 -5.92 14.34 25.99
N ALA A 236 -6.88 14.83 26.78
CA ALA A 236 -8.00 14.02 27.26
C ALA A 236 -8.96 13.56 26.14
N ARG A 237 -9.02 14.32 25.04
CA ARG A 237 -9.88 14.03 23.87
C ARG A 237 -9.09 14.27 22.58
N PRO A 238 -8.71 13.21 21.86
CA PRO A 238 -8.05 13.36 20.57
C PRO A 238 -8.93 14.09 19.55
N PHE A 239 -8.29 14.81 18.63
CA PHE A 239 -8.96 15.55 17.57
C PHE A 239 -8.63 14.95 16.19
N ASN A 240 -9.66 14.69 15.39
CA ASN A 240 -9.49 14.05 14.08
C ASN A 240 -9.42 15.09 12.96
N LEU A 241 -8.31 15.08 12.21
CA LEU A 241 -8.07 15.93 11.06
C LEU A 241 -8.14 15.09 9.78
N ARG A 242 -9.03 15.43 8.84
CA ARG A 242 -9.08 14.73 7.55
C ARG A 242 -7.91 15.15 6.68
N LEU A 243 -7.16 14.16 6.19
CA LEU A 243 -6.10 14.37 5.21
C LEU A 243 -6.56 13.91 3.84
N ILE A 244 -6.32 14.75 2.83
CA ILE A 244 -6.56 14.45 1.41
C ILE A 244 -5.25 14.68 0.68
N VAL A 245 -4.65 13.61 0.16
CA VAL A 245 -3.38 13.67 -0.55
C VAL A 245 -3.59 13.13 -1.96
N HIS A 246 -3.18 13.87 -2.97
CA HIS A 246 -3.03 13.33 -4.32
C HIS A 246 -1.55 13.12 -4.61
N LYS A 247 -1.17 11.89 -4.94
CA LYS A 247 0.17 11.54 -5.40
C LYS A 247 0.13 11.41 -6.92
N GLY A 248 0.58 12.41 -7.65
CA GLY A 248 0.80 12.26 -9.08
C GLY A 248 2.13 11.59 -9.39
N ASN A 249 2.42 11.38 -10.69
CA ASN A 249 3.70 10.83 -11.12
C ASN A 249 4.87 11.81 -10.84
N THR A 250 4.62 13.11 -10.88
CA THR A 250 5.65 14.16 -10.72
C THR A 250 5.51 14.99 -9.44
N ALA A 251 4.34 15.03 -8.83
CA ALA A 251 4.06 15.88 -7.67
C ALA A 251 3.19 15.17 -6.64
N THR A 252 3.37 15.49 -5.37
CA THR A 252 2.49 15.06 -4.28
C THR A 252 1.88 16.31 -3.68
N ASN A 253 0.56 16.35 -3.50
CA ASN A 253 -0.16 17.53 -3.02
C ASN A 253 -1.12 17.17 -1.89
N LEU A 254 -1.06 17.96 -0.82
CA LEU A 254 -2.08 18.03 0.22
C LEU A 254 -3.21 18.95 -0.26
N LEU A 255 -4.46 18.53 -0.14
CA LEU A 255 -5.61 19.24 -0.70
C LEU A 255 -6.62 19.64 0.39
N GLN A 256 -7.20 20.83 0.25
CA GLN A 256 -8.34 21.24 1.08
C GLN A 256 -9.62 20.54 0.62
N ARG A 257 -9.80 20.39 -0.69
CA ARG A 257 -10.92 19.67 -1.30
C ARG A 257 -10.52 19.04 -2.63
N VAL A 258 -11.26 18.00 -3.00
CA VAL A 258 -11.13 17.33 -4.28
C VAL A 258 -12.49 16.82 -4.74
N TYR A 259 -12.65 16.73 -6.06
CA TYR A 259 -13.84 16.24 -6.74
C TYR A 259 -13.47 14.96 -7.48
N TYR A 260 -14.29 13.93 -7.33
CA TYR A 260 -14.18 12.66 -8.04
C TYR A 260 -15.47 12.41 -8.81
N GLY A 261 -15.38 12.13 -10.09
CA GLY A 261 -16.56 11.90 -10.94
C GLY A 261 -16.18 11.70 -12.38
N LEU A 262 -17.18 11.71 -13.28
CA LEU A 262 -16.95 11.62 -14.71
C LEU A 262 -16.71 12.99 -15.33
N ASN A 263 -15.84 13.07 -16.33
CA ASN A 263 -15.73 14.22 -17.23
C ASN A 263 -16.67 14.05 -18.44
N THR A 264 -16.70 15.05 -19.34
CA THR A 264 -17.57 15.03 -20.54
C THR A 264 -17.25 13.91 -21.53
N ALA A 265 -16.06 13.31 -21.44
CA ALA A 265 -15.66 12.13 -22.19
C ALA A 265 -16.06 10.81 -21.51
N GLN A 266 -16.86 10.87 -20.44
CA GLN A 266 -17.27 9.71 -19.63
C GLN A 266 -16.10 8.97 -18.96
N ALA A 267 -14.96 9.64 -18.77
CA ALA A 267 -13.82 9.10 -18.04
C ALA A 267 -13.85 9.55 -16.57
N GLU A 268 -13.50 8.67 -15.64
CA GLU A 268 -13.31 9.02 -14.24
C GLU A 268 -12.13 9.97 -14.09
N VAL A 269 -12.31 11.04 -13.32
CA VAL A 269 -11.30 12.07 -13.05
C VAL A 269 -11.25 12.44 -11.58
N VAL A 270 -10.07 12.84 -11.13
CA VAL A 270 -9.83 13.50 -9.84
C VAL A 270 -9.50 14.96 -10.14
N ALA A 271 -10.27 15.90 -9.62
CA ALA A 271 -10.20 17.30 -10.01
C ALA A 271 -10.21 18.28 -8.82
N ILE A 272 -9.59 19.45 -8.99
CA ILE A 272 -9.59 20.50 -7.96
C ILE A 272 -10.86 21.36 -7.95
N LYS A 273 -11.67 21.31 -9.01
CA LYS A 273 -12.92 22.07 -9.15
C LYS A 273 -14.02 21.20 -9.75
N GLU A 274 -15.26 21.47 -9.33
CA GLU A 274 -16.45 20.78 -9.84
C GLU A 274 -16.67 21.00 -11.34
N SER A 275 -16.29 22.17 -11.86
CA SER A 275 -16.42 22.54 -13.28
C SER A 275 -15.63 21.65 -14.24
N PHE A 276 -14.72 20.81 -13.73
CA PHE A 276 -14.00 19.82 -14.52
C PHE A 276 -14.75 18.48 -14.63
N LEU A 277 -15.87 18.33 -13.94
CA LEU A 277 -16.76 17.20 -14.06
C LEU A 277 -17.85 17.48 -15.10
N ASP A 278 -18.44 16.41 -15.64
CA ASP A 278 -19.65 16.50 -16.45
C ASP A 278 -20.83 16.95 -15.58
N ALA A 279 -21.38 18.13 -15.89
CA ALA A 279 -22.52 18.71 -15.19
C ALA A 279 -23.76 17.79 -15.20
N THR A 280 -23.89 16.91 -16.19
CA THR A 280 -25.00 15.94 -16.27
C THR A 280 -24.81 14.72 -15.37
N GLN A 281 -23.59 14.47 -14.88
CA GLN A 281 -23.23 13.31 -14.07
C GLN A 281 -22.91 13.67 -12.60
N LEU A 282 -23.20 14.90 -12.15
CA LEU A 282 -22.88 15.33 -10.78
C LEU A 282 -23.57 14.49 -9.69
N ALA A 283 -24.69 13.83 -9.99
CA ALA A 283 -25.36 12.93 -9.06
C ALA A 283 -24.50 11.71 -8.66
N SER A 284 -23.61 11.24 -9.54
CA SER A 284 -22.67 10.15 -9.26
C SER A 284 -21.33 10.64 -8.71
N ALA A 285 -21.05 11.94 -8.82
CA ALA A 285 -19.82 12.55 -8.34
C ALA A 285 -19.73 12.61 -6.80
N ARG A 286 -18.51 12.79 -6.29
CA ARG A 286 -18.21 12.94 -4.86
C ARG A 286 -17.29 14.13 -4.67
N ARG A 287 -17.64 14.99 -3.71
CA ARG A 287 -16.74 16.01 -3.16
C ARG A 287 -16.22 15.53 -1.82
N ILE A 288 -14.90 15.54 -1.66
CA ILE A 288 -14.22 15.26 -0.39
C ILE A 288 -13.58 16.57 0.06
N SER A 289 -13.73 16.94 1.33
CA SER A 289 -13.20 18.21 1.84
C SER A 289 -12.71 18.09 3.28
N SER A 290 -11.68 18.87 3.60
CA SER A 290 -11.11 19.03 4.93
C SER A 290 -11.41 20.43 5.43
N SER A 291 -12.03 20.52 6.61
CA SER A 291 -12.48 21.79 7.19
C SER A 291 -11.40 22.57 7.91
N HIS A 292 -10.30 21.91 8.30
CA HIS A 292 -9.22 22.54 9.06
C HIS A 292 -8.16 23.22 8.17
N PHE A 293 -8.30 23.15 6.85
CA PHE A 293 -7.43 23.84 5.90
C PHE A 293 -8.11 25.10 5.35
N PRO A 294 -7.35 26.18 5.09
CA PRO A 294 -7.94 27.43 4.63
C PRO A 294 -8.56 27.27 3.25
N PHE A 295 -9.67 27.95 3.04
CA PHE A 295 -10.39 27.93 1.78
C PHE A 295 -9.74 28.91 0.79
N SER A 296 -9.55 28.45 -0.45
CA SER A 296 -9.35 29.35 -1.59
C SER A 296 -10.24 28.93 -2.75
N GLU A 297 -10.62 29.88 -3.59
CA GLU A 297 -11.36 29.59 -4.82
C GLU A 297 -10.50 28.81 -5.81
N VAL A 298 -9.21 29.15 -5.90
CA VAL A 298 -8.23 28.49 -6.78
C VAL A 298 -8.05 27.02 -6.43
N ASN A 299 -8.05 26.67 -5.13
CA ASN A 299 -7.85 25.31 -4.62
C ASN A 299 -6.57 24.63 -5.16
N ALA A 300 -5.47 25.37 -5.21
CA ALA A 300 -4.18 24.87 -5.73
C ALA A 300 -3.58 23.72 -4.90
N GLY A 301 -3.99 23.57 -3.64
CA GLY A 301 -3.38 22.64 -2.68
C GLY A 301 -2.01 23.12 -2.21
N TRP A 302 -1.33 22.25 -1.47
CA TRP A 302 0.03 22.47 -0.96
C TRP A 302 0.94 21.34 -1.38
N SER A 303 2.09 21.68 -1.96
CA SER A 303 3.09 20.67 -2.32
C SER A 303 3.60 19.95 -1.06
N LEU A 304 3.63 18.63 -1.14
CA LEU A 304 4.25 17.75 -0.15
C LEU A 304 5.65 17.39 -0.65
N GLY A 305 6.67 17.99 -0.03
CA GLY A 305 8.07 17.66 -0.29
C GLY A 305 8.49 16.42 0.48
N GLY A 306 9.37 15.59 -0.10
CA GLY A 306 9.87 14.36 0.52
C GLY A 306 9.38 13.08 -0.17
N ALA A 307 9.53 11.95 0.52
CA ALA A 307 9.24 10.63 -0.01
C ALA A 307 7.87 10.13 0.49
N PHE A 308 6.86 10.11 -0.39
CA PHE A 308 5.59 9.45 -0.14
C PHE A 308 5.74 7.94 -0.34
N ALA A 309 6.33 7.28 0.65
CA ALA A 309 6.60 5.84 0.68
C ALA A 309 6.72 5.37 2.13
N GLN A 310 6.57 4.07 2.37
CA GLN A 310 6.81 3.47 3.70
C GLN A 310 8.23 3.76 4.18
N GLY A 311 8.39 4.03 5.48
CA GLY A 311 9.64 4.49 6.09
C GLY A 311 10.09 5.91 5.70
N GLY A 312 9.42 6.55 4.73
CA GLY A 312 9.69 7.90 4.28
C GLY A 312 8.97 8.96 5.11
N SER A 313 9.13 10.22 4.71
CA SER A 313 8.34 11.33 5.26
C SER A 313 8.02 12.36 4.19
N VAL A 314 6.87 13.02 4.33
CA VAL A 314 6.50 14.19 3.53
C VAL A 314 6.15 15.39 4.40
N THR A 315 6.45 16.58 3.90
CA THR A 315 6.22 17.85 4.60
C THR A 315 5.45 18.84 3.73
N ALA A 316 4.46 19.54 4.30
CA ALA A 316 3.76 20.66 3.66
C ALA A 316 3.77 21.87 4.59
N THR A 317 3.88 23.06 3.99
CA THR A 317 3.66 24.33 4.71
C THR A 317 2.35 24.96 4.26
N VAL A 318 1.41 25.08 5.18
CA VAL A 318 0.13 25.75 4.96
C VAL A 318 0.22 27.14 5.58
N VAL A 319 0.12 28.18 4.76
CA VAL A 319 0.11 29.58 5.22
C VAL A 319 -1.30 30.12 5.13
N LEU A 320 -1.79 30.65 6.24
CA LEU A 320 -3.02 31.41 6.36
C LEU A 320 -2.64 32.85 6.71
N GLY A 321 -2.75 33.75 5.72
CA GLY A 321 -2.34 35.14 5.88
C GLY A 321 -3.19 35.88 6.91
N PHE A 322 -2.57 36.84 7.61
CA PHE A 322 -3.27 37.67 8.59
C PHE A 322 -4.47 38.43 7.98
N THR A 323 -4.41 38.79 6.69
CA THR A 323 -5.48 39.48 5.95
C THR A 323 -6.50 38.56 5.27
N ASP A 324 -6.44 37.24 5.49
CA ASP A 324 -7.40 36.31 4.89
C ASP A 324 -8.74 36.31 5.64
N HIS A 325 -9.67 37.16 5.22
CA HIS A 325 -11.02 37.27 5.78
C HIS A 325 -11.86 36.00 5.63
N GLY A 326 -11.53 35.11 4.68
CA GLY A 326 -12.32 33.91 4.42
C GLY A 326 -12.03 32.77 5.40
N SER A 327 -10.82 32.76 5.97
CA SER A 327 -10.34 31.60 6.73
C SER A 327 -9.63 31.96 8.05
N ASN A 328 -9.16 33.18 8.26
CA ASN A 328 -8.38 33.53 9.44
C ASN A 328 -9.29 33.72 10.68
N PRO A 329 -9.14 32.90 11.73
CA PRO A 329 -10.03 32.96 12.90
C PRO A 329 -9.79 34.17 13.81
N PHE A 330 -8.68 34.90 13.63
CA PHE A 330 -8.38 36.10 14.42
C PHE A 330 -8.94 37.39 13.78
N LEU A 331 -9.52 37.28 12.59
CA LEU A 331 -10.01 38.42 11.83
C LEU A 331 -11.53 38.52 11.94
N HIS A 332 -12.00 39.59 12.55
CA HIS A 332 -13.42 39.89 12.77
C HIS A 332 -13.81 41.12 11.96
N GLY A 333 -14.16 40.94 10.68
CA GLY A 333 -14.45 42.04 9.74
C GLY A 333 -15.63 42.97 10.07
N PHE A 334 -16.29 42.79 11.22
CA PHE A 334 -17.37 43.65 11.71
C PHE A 334 -17.07 44.31 13.07
N HIS A 335 -15.90 44.04 13.65
CA HIS A 335 -15.47 44.66 14.90
C HIS A 335 -14.27 45.59 14.62
N PRO A 336 -14.38 46.91 14.88
CA PRO A 336 -13.34 47.88 14.52
C PRO A 336 -11.94 47.62 15.08
N ASP A 337 -11.83 46.90 16.20
CA ASP A 337 -10.53 46.58 16.82
C ASP A 337 -9.90 45.27 16.32
N HIS A 338 -10.53 44.59 15.36
CA HIS A 338 -10.09 43.27 14.85
C HIS A 338 -10.45 43.07 13.37
N ASP A 339 -10.63 44.14 12.59
CA ASP A 339 -10.97 44.06 11.16
C ASP A 339 -9.73 44.15 10.24
N ASN A 340 -8.55 44.30 10.84
CA ASN A 340 -7.26 44.57 10.24
C ASN A 340 -7.19 45.89 9.46
N LEU A 341 -8.06 46.87 9.70
CA LEU A 341 -8.05 48.13 8.97
C LEU A 341 -7.47 49.26 9.83
N ASN A 342 -6.72 50.16 9.20
CA ASN A 342 -6.28 51.36 9.89
C ASN A 342 -7.48 52.26 10.24
N ALA A 343 -7.31 53.20 11.17
CA ALA A 343 -8.39 54.08 11.65
C ALA A 343 -9.09 54.92 10.57
N THR A 344 -8.52 55.03 9.36
CA THR A 344 -9.11 55.73 8.22
C THR A 344 -9.77 54.80 7.20
N PHE A 345 -9.74 53.48 7.43
CA PHE A 345 -10.25 52.44 6.53
C PHE A 345 -9.66 52.49 5.12
N THR A 346 -8.41 52.97 5.00
CA THR A 346 -7.72 53.15 3.70
C THR A 346 -6.72 52.03 3.39
N GLY A 347 -6.43 51.17 4.35
CA GLY A 347 -5.47 50.08 4.21
C GLY A 347 -5.41 49.21 5.45
N ALA A 348 -4.72 48.08 5.33
CA ALA A 348 -4.56 47.15 6.43
C ALA A 348 -3.55 47.65 7.48
N VAL A 349 -3.74 47.29 8.74
CA VAL A 349 -2.70 47.40 9.79
C VAL A 349 -1.61 46.35 9.58
N ASP A 350 -0.49 46.49 10.29
CA ASP A 350 0.61 45.53 10.21
C ASP A 350 0.22 44.19 10.84
N GLN A 351 0.83 43.11 10.34
CA GLN A 351 0.68 41.76 10.88
C GLN A 351 0.90 41.73 12.40
N GLY A 352 0.01 41.03 13.11
CA GLY A 352 0.08 40.85 14.55
C GLY A 352 -0.40 42.04 15.37
N THR A 353 -0.80 43.14 14.73
CA THR A 353 -1.49 44.25 15.41
C THR A 353 -2.86 43.79 15.90
N GLU A 354 -3.64 43.18 15.01
CA GLU A 354 -4.99 42.71 15.31
C GLU A 354 -5.17 41.22 15.00
N SER A 355 -4.46 40.69 14.00
CA SER A 355 -4.52 39.28 13.62
C SER A 355 -3.15 38.71 13.26
N TYR A 356 -2.99 37.40 13.47
CA TYR A 356 -1.75 36.68 13.18
C TYR A 356 -1.78 36.06 11.78
N THR A 357 -0.62 36.02 11.12
CA THR A 357 -0.41 35.03 10.06
C THR A 357 -0.17 33.70 10.75
N VAL A 358 -0.93 32.67 10.36
CA VAL A 358 -0.77 31.31 10.89
C VAL A 358 -0.03 30.48 9.86
N GLN A 359 1.16 30.01 10.21
CA GLN A 359 1.94 29.09 9.40
C GLN A 359 1.93 27.72 10.05
N ARG A 360 1.51 26.70 9.31
CA ARG A 360 1.43 25.32 9.78
C ARG A 360 2.41 24.47 8.99
N ALA A 361 3.46 23.99 9.64
CA ALA A 361 4.41 23.04 9.08
C ALA A 361 3.98 21.62 9.46
N ILE A 362 3.40 20.91 8.50
CA ILE A 362 2.87 19.55 8.68
C ILE A 362 3.89 18.54 8.18
N THR A 363 4.15 17.51 8.97
CA THR A 363 4.98 16.36 8.63
C THR A 363 4.17 15.08 8.77
N LEU A 364 4.18 14.23 7.74
CA LEU A 364 3.69 12.85 7.80
C LEU A 364 4.91 11.93 7.72
N SER A 365 5.21 11.22 8.79
CA SER A 365 6.30 10.23 8.84
C SER A 365 5.70 8.84 8.72
N PHE A 366 5.91 8.17 7.60
CA PHE A 366 5.32 6.87 7.31
C PHE A 366 6.06 5.77 8.08
N SER A 367 5.30 4.85 8.68
CA SER A 367 5.87 3.65 9.29
C SER A 367 6.55 2.78 8.25
N ASP A 368 7.57 2.06 8.68
CA ASP A 368 8.11 0.92 7.94
C ASP A 368 7.03 -0.15 7.73
N PRO A 369 7.16 -0.99 6.68
CA PRO A 369 6.30 -2.14 6.53
C PRO A 369 6.39 -3.03 7.78
N GLY A 370 5.24 -3.51 8.24
CA GLY A 370 5.20 -4.56 9.27
C GLY A 370 5.89 -5.84 8.80
N THR A 371 6.27 -6.69 9.74
CA THR A 371 7.03 -7.92 9.48
C THR A 371 6.16 -9.16 9.27
N ASP A 372 4.85 -9.07 9.53
CA ASP A 372 3.90 -10.15 9.27
C ASP A 372 3.56 -10.27 7.78
N PHE A 373 3.07 -11.45 7.39
CA PHE A 373 2.72 -11.74 6.00
C PHE A 373 1.76 -10.73 5.40
N ALA A 374 0.71 -10.32 6.12
CA ALA A 374 -0.32 -9.41 5.60
C ALA A 374 0.28 -8.02 5.34
N SER A 375 1.12 -7.53 6.25
CA SER A 375 1.83 -6.26 6.08
C SER A 375 2.73 -6.26 4.85
N LEU A 376 3.54 -7.32 4.65
CA LEU A 376 4.49 -7.44 3.54
C LEU A 376 3.81 -7.56 2.17
N VAL A 377 2.60 -8.11 2.09
CA VAL A 377 1.88 -8.34 0.83
C VAL A 377 0.84 -7.27 0.49
N SER A 378 0.55 -6.33 1.41
CA SER A 378 -0.58 -5.38 1.31
C SER A 378 -0.50 -4.37 0.15
N GLY A 379 0.64 -4.27 -0.54
CA GLY A 379 0.73 -3.62 -1.85
C GLY A 379 0.47 -2.11 -1.86
N GLY A 380 0.70 -1.43 -0.74
CA GLY A 380 0.68 0.04 -0.72
C GLY A 380 -0.69 0.65 -0.99
N ASN A 381 -1.78 0.03 -0.52
CA ASN A 381 -3.13 0.65 -0.52
C ASN A 381 -3.45 1.39 0.78
N GLN A 382 -2.58 1.25 1.78
CA GLN A 382 -2.67 1.93 3.06
C GLN A 382 -1.29 2.48 3.43
N MET A 383 -1.28 3.71 3.95
CA MET A 383 -0.12 4.36 4.52
C MET A 383 -0.47 4.79 5.93
N ILE A 384 0.31 4.36 6.92
CA ILE A 384 0.14 4.73 8.32
C ILE A 384 1.42 5.36 8.85
N GLY A 385 1.34 6.08 9.96
CA GLY A 385 2.52 6.61 10.61
C GLY A 385 2.20 7.72 11.60
N GLU A 386 3.19 8.56 11.86
CA GLU A 386 3.10 9.67 12.81
C GLU A 386 2.86 10.99 12.09
N TYR A 387 1.86 11.73 12.55
CA TYR A 387 1.55 13.09 12.19
C TYR A 387 2.25 14.02 13.18
N GLY A 388 2.98 15.00 12.66
CA GLY A 388 3.53 16.11 13.44
C GLY A 388 3.14 17.43 12.79
N GLU A 389 2.84 18.44 13.61
CA GLU A 389 2.54 19.78 13.13
C GLU A 389 3.08 20.84 14.09
N THR A 390 3.90 21.75 13.57
CA THR A 390 4.30 23.00 14.23
C THR A 390 3.45 24.13 13.68
N ILE A 391 2.71 24.80 14.55
CA ILE A 391 1.88 25.96 14.23
C ILE A 391 2.58 27.21 14.74
N THR A 392 3.08 28.04 13.83
CA THR A 392 3.69 29.33 14.14
C THR A 392 2.67 30.44 13.94
N PHE A 393 2.37 31.18 15.01
CA PHE A 393 1.61 32.42 14.96
C PHE A 393 2.59 33.57 14.82
N LYS A 394 2.60 34.24 13.66
CA LYS A 394 3.50 35.35 13.38
C LYS A 394 2.85 36.67 13.80
N GLY A 395 3.30 37.21 14.93
CA GLY A 395 2.85 38.48 15.47
C GLY A 395 3.61 39.69 14.96
N LEU A 396 3.48 40.80 15.68
CA LEU A 396 4.16 42.06 15.37
C LEU A 396 5.62 41.97 15.82
N GLY A 397 6.55 42.32 14.93
CA GLY A 397 7.98 42.27 15.23
C GLY A 397 8.45 40.88 15.68
N VAL A 398 8.87 40.77 16.94
CA VAL A 398 9.41 39.52 17.53
C VAL A 398 8.36 38.69 18.28
N GLU A 399 7.10 39.12 18.29
CA GLU A 399 6.00 38.51 19.06
C GLU A 399 5.41 37.28 18.35
N SER A 400 6.26 36.36 17.90
CA SER A 400 5.83 35.09 17.35
C SER A 400 5.90 33.99 18.41
N PHE A 401 4.97 33.04 18.35
CA PHE A 401 5.02 31.86 19.20
C PHE A 401 4.59 30.62 18.43
N GLU A 402 4.95 29.46 18.98
CA GLU A 402 4.74 28.17 18.33
C GLU A 402 3.98 27.22 19.24
N ILE A 403 3.16 26.38 18.61
CA ILE A 403 2.48 25.24 19.23
C ILE A 403 2.82 24.01 18.41
N ASP A 404 3.34 22.98 19.06
CA ASP A 404 3.59 21.68 18.43
C ASP A 404 2.48 20.70 18.80
N THR A 405 2.05 19.92 17.82
CA THR A 405 1.03 18.88 17.99
C THR A 405 1.46 17.59 17.29
N ALA A 406 1.01 16.45 17.81
CA ALA A 406 1.35 15.15 17.23
C ALA A 406 0.24 14.09 17.45
N GLY A 407 0.38 12.99 16.73
CA GLY A 407 -0.41 11.76 16.92
C GLY A 407 -0.31 10.84 15.70
N GLY A 408 -1.08 9.75 15.65
CA GLY A 408 -1.04 8.81 14.51
C GLY A 408 -1.88 9.27 13.32
N PHE A 409 -1.52 8.86 12.10
CA PHE A 409 -2.38 8.98 10.92
C PHE A 409 -2.53 7.66 10.18
N ALA A 410 -3.62 7.56 9.41
CA ALA A 410 -3.83 6.51 8.43
C ALA A 410 -4.47 7.09 7.17
N LEU A 411 -3.90 6.78 6.02
CA LEU A 411 -4.39 7.11 4.67
C LEU A 411 -4.72 5.81 3.93
N ARG A 412 -5.81 5.82 3.17
CA ARG A 412 -6.15 4.75 2.23
C ARG A 412 -6.24 5.31 0.83
N ARG A 413 -5.72 4.57 -0.13
CA ARG A 413 -5.85 4.90 -1.55
C ARG A 413 -7.26 4.56 -2.00
N ILE A 414 -7.99 5.55 -2.49
CA ILE A 414 -9.38 5.41 -2.94
C ILE A 414 -9.52 5.54 -4.46
N SER A 415 -8.48 6.00 -5.16
CA SER A 415 -8.41 6.02 -6.62
C SER A 415 -6.97 5.83 -7.09
N HIS A 416 -6.81 5.17 -8.23
CA HIS A 416 -5.53 4.93 -8.90
C HIS A 416 -5.18 6.01 -9.93
N ILE A 417 -6.07 7.00 -10.16
CA ILE A 417 -5.90 8.05 -11.17
C ILE A 417 -4.72 8.95 -10.78
N ASP A 418 -3.62 8.79 -11.50
CA ASP A 418 -2.34 9.46 -11.26
C ASP A 418 -2.31 10.95 -11.65
N THR A 419 -3.37 11.43 -12.29
CA THR A 419 -3.48 12.80 -12.78
C THR A 419 -4.49 13.57 -11.96
N LEU A 420 -4.10 14.76 -11.50
CA LEU A 420 -5.00 15.72 -10.86
C LEU A 420 -5.39 16.76 -11.91
N THR A 421 -6.68 16.83 -12.25
CA THR A 421 -7.20 17.82 -13.21
C THR A 421 -7.23 19.20 -12.56
N THR A 422 -6.38 20.10 -13.07
CA THR A 422 -6.23 21.47 -12.58
C THR A 422 -6.61 22.55 -13.59
N GLN A 423 -6.80 22.18 -14.85
CA GLN A 423 -7.10 23.07 -15.98
C GLN A 423 -7.97 22.39 -17.02
#